data_AF-A0AA88L6J2-F1
#
_entry.id   AF-A0AA88L6J2-F1
#
_cell.length_a   1.000
_cell.length_b   1.000
_cell.length_c   1.000
_cell.angle_alpha   90.00
_cell.angle_beta   90.00
_cell.angle_gamma   90.00
#
_symmetry.space_group_name_H-M   'P 1'
#
loop_
_entity.id
_entity.type
_entity.pdbx_description
1 polymer ?
#
loop_
_entity_poly.entity_id
_entity_poly.type
_entity_poly.pdbx_seq_one_letter_code
_entity_poly.pdbx_strand_id
1 'polypeptide(L)'
;VEFEMKKLGKSILLLILVLVFYVGNFIIIKSLNWMENDEEHIFFVNNSIHNSKMKKKFITIDDVREAIMTLNSEKLDHKQLKKFHLFRRQISEEVKSKDVSMLDFSRVPDTWFNGVHVVPNPVDSLGNALDYLASATITKAHATPRIGTQLKILLQLDGNVKALFKPKWYSTNEVIQGEIYSGKDRHTSEILGFYIGLLLGLRRSPLVAGRIVDLSKEILPVASTSLKNTFLKNGTNICFYGVCYYCHRKDLVCGDGSQMEGAVVRWLPASVKIGKFRSPWARTYSKKKKAKWETNPNFCDYYKSNSTYSKWLPDIVDAAIFDFILGNGDRHDMEFAMDYPDAKILLLDNGKGLRNAEDHLDILAPLFQCCILRNSTKQQIQMFQRNQFSKLLMEISSRDSIQPIATQEQFNAFDRRIAIVIKVINLCHNILIV
;
A
#
# COMPACT_ATOMS: atom_id res chain seq x y z
N VAL A 1 -9.53 -67.10 13.51
CA VAL A 1 -8.26 -66.65 12.89
C VAL A 1 -8.51 -65.70 11.71
N GLU A 2 -9.36 -66.06 10.76
CA GLU A 2 -9.68 -65.21 9.59
C GLU A 2 -10.40 -63.88 9.93
N PHE A 3 -11.17 -63.86 11.02
CA PHE A 3 -11.87 -62.66 11.50
C PHE A 3 -10.95 -61.68 12.27
N GLU A 4 -9.95 -62.20 12.97
CA GLU A 4 -8.93 -61.40 13.69
C GLU A 4 -7.92 -60.77 12.70
N MET A 5 -7.58 -61.46 11.60
CA MET A 5 -6.68 -60.91 10.57
C MET A 5 -7.29 -59.73 9.80
N LYS A 6 -8.61 -59.68 9.60
CA LYS A 6 -9.29 -58.53 8.98
C LYS A 6 -9.30 -57.28 9.87
N LYS A 7 -9.30 -57.46 11.20
CA LYS A 7 -9.25 -56.37 12.17
C LYS A 7 -7.84 -55.79 12.28
N LEU A 8 -6.82 -56.66 12.23
CA LEU A 8 -5.41 -56.25 12.19
C LEU A 8 -5.07 -55.49 10.90
N GLY A 9 -5.59 -55.92 9.75
CA GLY A 9 -5.37 -55.26 8.46
C GLY A 9 -5.97 -53.84 8.39
N LYS A 10 -7.14 -53.61 9.01
CA LYS A 10 -7.75 -52.26 9.08
C LYS A 10 -6.99 -51.32 10.01
N SER A 11 -6.48 -51.81 11.14
CA SER A 11 -5.66 -51.01 12.06
C SER A 11 -4.31 -50.63 11.45
N ILE A 12 -3.68 -51.51 10.69
CA ILE A 12 -2.43 -51.23 9.98
C ILE A 12 -2.65 -50.22 8.85
N LEU A 13 -3.76 -50.32 8.11
CA LEU A 13 -4.11 -49.35 7.06
C LEU A 13 -4.37 -47.95 7.63
N LEU A 14 -5.02 -47.86 8.80
CA LEU A 14 -5.24 -46.59 9.50
C LEU A 14 -3.91 -45.99 10.01
N LEU A 15 -3.02 -46.82 10.55
CA LEU A 15 -1.67 -46.40 10.96
C LEU A 15 -0.84 -45.90 9.77
N ILE A 16 -0.91 -46.57 8.61
CA ILE A 16 -0.24 -46.13 7.38
C ILE A 16 -0.84 -44.81 6.87
N LEU A 17 -2.16 -44.64 6.90
CA LEU A 17 -2.80 -43.37 6.50
C LEU A 17 -2.43 -42.22 7.44
N VAL A 18 -2.38 -42.45 8.76
CA VAL A 18 -1.93 -41.45 9.73
C VAL A 18 -0.44 -41.13 9.55
N LEU A 19 0.41 -42.13 9.28
CA LEU A 19 1.82 -41.92 8.95
C LEU A 19 2.02 -41.17 7.62
N VAL A 20 1.22 -41.45 6.59
CA VAL A 20 1.26 -40.72 5.31
C VAL A 20 0.75 -39.28 5.50
N PHE A 21 -0.24 -39.05 6.35
CA PHE A 21 -0.70 -37.70 6.71
C PHE A 21 0.34 -36.94 7.54
N TYR A 22 1.02 -37.60 8.47
CA TYR A 22 2.07 -36.99 9.29
C TYR A 22 3.34 -36.72 8.50
N VAL A 23 3.81 -37.67 7.68
CA VAL A 23 5.00 -37.52 6.84
C VAL A 23 4.72 -36.59 5.66
N GLY A 24 3.51 -36.62 5.09
CA GLY A 24 3.05 -35.68 4.08
C GLY A 24 2.99 -34.24 4.61
N ASN A 25 2.46 -34.04 5.83
CA ASN A 25 2.52 -32.73 6.48
C ASN A 25 3.95 -32.35 6.91
N PHE A 26 4.81 -33.29 7.30
CA PHE A 26 6.20 -33.00 7.65
C PHE A 26 7.04 -32.60 6.41
N ILE A 27 6.75 -33.16 5.23
CA ILE A 27 7.36 -32.77 3.95
C ILE A 27 6.75 -31.48 3.42
N ILE A 28 5.46 -31.21 3.63
CA ILE A 28 4.86 -29.91 3.28
C ILE A 28 5.36 -28.80 4.22
N ILE A 29 5.55 -29.08 5.51
CA ILE A 29 6.19 -28.15 6.47
C ILE A 29 7.68 -27.98 6.17
N LYS A 30 8.39 -29.01 5.70
CA LYS A 30 9.77 -28.84 5.18
C LYS A 30 9.83 -28.09 3.85
N SER A 31 8.80 -28.21 3.00
CA SER A 31 8.63 -27.39 1.79
C SER A 31 8.29 -25.93 2.13
N LEU A 32 7.54 -25.70 3.21
CA LEU A 32 7.31 -24.39 3.83
C LEU A 32 8.61 -23.81 4.43
N ASN A 33 9.48 -24.65 5.00
CA ASN A 33 10.77 -24.24 5.57
C ASN A 33 11.92 -24.07 4.56
N TRP A 34 11.70 -24.24 3.24
CA TRP A 34 12.78 -24.13 2.23
C TRP A 34 12.66 -22.94 1.28
N MET A 35 11.70 -22.03 1.50
CA MET A 35 11.66 -20.73 0.82
C MET A 35 11.48 -19.54 1.79
N GLU A 36 11.78 -19.75 3.07
CA GLU A 36 11.76 -18.72 4.12
C GLU A 36 13.18 -18.44 4.64
N ASN A 37 14.15 -18.45 3.72
CA ASN A 37 15.51 -17.91 3.91
C ASN A 37 15.79 -16.87 2.83
N ASP A 38 14.92 -15.86 2.72
CA ASP A 38 15.40 -14.53 2.40
C ASP A 38 15.94 -13.99 3.72
N GLU A 39 17.23 -14.24 4.01
CA GLU A 39 17.94 -13.28 4.85
C GLU A 39 17.65 -11.91 4.22
N GLU A 40 16.93 -11.04 4.93
CA GLU A 40 16.72 -9.64 4.59
C GLU A 40 18.11 -9.00 4.53
N HIS A 41 18.85 -9.25 3.44
CA HIS A 41 20.07 -8.56 3.13
C HIS A 41 19.65 -7.13 2.82
N ILE A 42 19.57 -6.33 3.87
CA ILE A 42 19.61 -4.88 3.78
C ILE A 42 20.92 -4.61 3.06
N PHE A 43 20.83 -4.09 1.85
CA PHE A 43 22.00 -3.60 1.17
C PHE A 43 22.44 -2.35 1.92
N PHE A 44 23.32 -2.54 2.90
CA PHE A 44 24.10 -1.45 3.47
C PHE A 44 25.02 -0.99 2.35
N VAL A 45 24.66 0.11 1.71
CA VAL A 45 25.57 0.83 0.82
C VAL A 45 26.85 1.22 1.57
N ASN A 46 26.93 1.24 2.91
CA ASN A 46 28.22 1.40 3.56
C ASN A 46 28.24 0.87 4.99
N ASN A 47 29.22 0.01 5.30
CA ASN A 47 29.92 0.03 6.58
C ASN A 47 31.36 -0.44 6.32
N SER A 48 32.32 0.39 6.71
CA SER A 48 33.77 0.16 6.71
C SER A 48 34.53 0.37 5.39
N ILE A 49 34.80 1.64 5.06
CA ILE A 49 36.16 2.03 4.65
C ILE A 49 36.57 3.23 5.49
N HIS A 50 37.33 2.96 6.57
CA HIS A 50 38.16 3.96 7.23
C HIS A 50 39.30 4.36 6.29
N ASN A 51 39.02 5.21 5.30
CA ASN A 51 40.06 5.97 4.60
C ASN A 51 39.81 7.45 4.87
N SER A 52 40.65 8.02 5.73
CA SER A 52 40.59 9.41 6.22
C SER A 52 40.82 10.50 5.16
N LYS A 53 40.76 10.16 3.87
CA LYS A 53 41.02 11.07 2.74
C LYS A 53 39.88 11.19 1.72
N MET A 54 38.83 10.37 1.77
CA MET A 54 37.66 10.53 0.89
C MET A 54 36.63 11.48 1.53
N LYS A 55 36.35 12.62 0.88
CA LYS A 55 35.23 13.48 1.27
C LYS A 55 33.94 12.69 1.07
N LYS A 56 33.17 12.48 2.13
CA LYS A 56 31.83 11.89 2.04
C LYS A 56 30.97 12.72 1.08
N LYS A 57 30.66 12.17 -0.09
CA LYS A 57 29.79 12.81 -1.08
C LYS A 57 28.33 12.58 -0.66
N PHE A 58 27.62 13.66 -0.35
CA PHE A 58 26.19 13.61 -0.05
C PHE A 58 25.40 13.77 -1.35
N ILE A 59 24.32 13.03 -1.52
CA ILE A 59 23.38 13.24 -2.64
C ILE A 59 22.39 14.32 -2.24
N THR A 60 22.31 15.36 -3.06
CA THR A 60 21.32 16.43 -2.98
C THR A 60 20.20 16.21 -3.99
N ILE A 61 19.12 16.99 -3.87
CA ILE A 61 18.05 16.98 -4.87
C ILE A 61 18.54 17.42 -6.26
N ASP A 62 19.57 18.26 -6.33
CA ASP A 62 20.14 18.73 -7.59
C ASP A 62 20.98 17.63 -8.26
N ASP A 63 21.71 16.83 -7.48
CA ASP A 63 22.37 15.61 -8.00
C ASP A 63 21.35 14.63 -8.60
N VAL A 64 20.18 14.48 -7.95
CA VAL A 64 19.08 13.66 -8.49
C VAL A 64 18.56 14.24 -9.81
N ARG A 65 18.35 15.56 -9.90
CA ARG A 65 17.93 16.23 -11.14
C ARG A 65 18.93 16.01 -12.27
N GLU A 66 20.23 16.12 -11.98
CA GLU A 66 21.29 15.87 -12.95
C GLU A 66 21.31 14.40 -13.41
N ALA A 67 21.17 13.46 -12.48
CA ALA A 67 21.10 12.02 -12.79
C ALA A 67 19.88 11.65 -13.66
N ILE A 68 18.77 12.38 -13.51
CA ILE A 68 17.58 12.22 -14.37
C ILE A 68 17.89 12.71 -15.80
N MET A 69 18.61 13.83 -15.97
CA MET A 69 18.91 14.36 -17.32
C MET A 69 19.82 13.43 -18.15
N THR A 70 20.59 12.55 -17.51
CA THR A 70 21.50 11.60 -18.17
C THR A 70 20.86 10.22 -18.43
N LEU A 71 19.52 10.19 -18.56
CA LEU A 71 18.69 8.99 -18.74
C LEU A 71 19.05 8.18 -20.00
N ASN A 72 20.03 7.29 -19.88
CA ASN A 72 20.12 6.12 -20.74
C ASN A 72 19.19 5.02 -20.22
N SER A 73 18.37 4.45 -21.11
CA SER A 73 17.52 3.30 -20.82
C SER A 73 18.38 2.05 -20.64
N GLU A 74 18.48 1.54 -19.42
CA GLU A 74 19.08 0.21 -19.21
C GLU A 74 18.19 -0.87 -19.85
N LYS A 75 18.82 -1.83 -20.53
CA LYS A 75 18.09 -2.98 -21.08
C LYS A 75 17.85 -3.97 -19.93
N LEU A 76 16.58 -4.36 -19.75
CA LEU A 76 16.24 -5.58 -18.99
C LEU A 76 17.04 -6.75 -19.54
N ASP A 77 17.73 -7.45 -18.65
CA ASP A 77 18.34 -8.74 -19.00
C ASP A 77 17.25 -9.83 -19.12
N HIS A 78 17.62 -10.96 -19.74
CA HIS A 78 16.70 -12.09 -19.94
C HIS A 78 16.15 -12.66 -18.62
N LYS A 79 16.93 -12.62 -17.53
CA LYS A 79 16.54 -13.14 -16.21
C LYS A 79 15.47 -12.23 -15.57
N GLN A 80 15.64 -10.91 -15.67
CA GLN A 80 14.67 -9.93 -15.18
C GLN A 80 13.36 -10.02 -15.96
N LEU A 81 13.41 -10.19 -17.29
CA LEU A 81 12.21 -10.35 -18.10
C LEU A 81 11.43 -11.63 -17.73
N LYS A 82 12.12 -12.75 -17.52
CA LYS A 82 11.49 -14.00 -17.05
C LYS A 82 10.82 -13.82 -15.68
N LYS A 83 11.49 -13.14 -14.73
CA LYS A 83 10.92 -12.81 -13.42
C LYS A 83 9.67 -11.94 -13.56
N PHE A 84 9.70 -10.91 -14.39
CA PHE A 84 8.55 -10.06 -14.66
C PHE A 84 7.34 -10.86 -15.17
N HIS A 85 7.53 -11.75 -16.14
CA HIS A 85 6.43 -12.57 -16.68
C HIS A 85 5.83 -13.53 -15.64
N LEU A 86 6.66 -14.14 -14.79
CA LEU A 86 6.19 -14.99 -13.70
C LEU A 86 5.39 -14.18 -12.68
N PHE A 87 5.90 -13.03 -12.27
CA PHE A 87 5.24 -12.12 -11.35
C PHE A 87 3.91 -11.61 -11.90
N ARG A 88 3.89 -11.15 -13.16
CA ARG A 88 2.67 -10.73 -13.86
C ARG A 88 1.62 -11.84 -13.85
N ARG A 89 2.00 -13.06 -14.23
CA ARG A 89 1.05 -14.20 -14.22
C ARG A 89 0.50 -14.44 -12.82
N GLN A 90 1.35 -14.44 -11.79
CA GLN A 90 0.91 -14.63 -10.42
C GLN A 90 -0.09 -13.55 -10.01
N ILE A 91 0.30 -12.27 -10.08
CA ILE A 91 -0.54 -11.18 -9.57
C ILE A 91 -1.85 -11.04 -10.35
N SER A 92 -1.84 -11.28 -11.67
CA SER A 92 -3.05 -11.29 -12.49
C SER A 92 -4.00 -12.43 -12.14
N GLU A 93 -3.51 -13.57 -11.62
CA GLU A 93 -4.35 -14.64 -11.08
C GLU A 93 -4.87 -14.34 -9.67
N GLU A 94 -4.08 -13.68 -8.81
CA GLU A 94 -4.50 -13.33 -7.44
C GLU A 94 -5.69 -12.37 -7.42
N VAL A 95 -5.72 -11.40 -8.34
CA VAL A 95 -6.82 -10.41 -8.40
C VAL A 95 -8.08 -10.98 -9.05
N LYS A 96 -8.05 -12.15 -9.68
CA LYS A 96 -9.26 -12.77 -10.24
C LYS A 96 -10.11 -13.36 -9.12
N SER A 97 -11.41 -13.12 -9.19
CA SER A 97 -12.37 -13.80 -8.33
C SER A 97 -12.57 -15.21 -8.83
N LYS A 98 -12.57 -16.16 -7.89
CA LYS A 98 -12.76 -17.58 -8.16
C LYS A 98 -14.12 -18.01 -7.63
N ASP A 99 -14.72 -19.01 -8.28
CA ASP A 99 -15.96 -19.61 -7.78
C ASP A 99 -15.64 -20.45 -6.55
N VAL A 100 -15.74 -19.83 -5.36
CA VAL A 100 -15.45 -20.48 -4.08
C VAL A 100 -16.65 -20.29 -3.16
N SER A 101 -17.65 -21.16 -3.33
CA SER A 101 -18.91 -21.16 -2.58
C SER A 101 -18.78 -21.51 -1.09
N MET A 102 -17.58 -21.86 -0.59
CA MET A 102 -17.35 -22.32 0.78
C MET A 102 -16.56 -21.36 1.69
N LEU A 103 -16.06 -20.23 1.19
CA LEU A 103 -15.23 -19.32 1.99
C LEU A 103 -16.00 -18.07 2.46
N ASP A 104 -15.91 -17.77 3.76
CA ASP A 104 -16.46 -16.55 4.35
C ASP A 104 -15.47 -15.37 4.23
N PHE A 105 -15.60 -14.60 3.15
CA PHE A 105 -14.73 -13.45 2.86
C PHE A 105 -14.91 -12.27 3.85
N SER A 106 -15.91 -12.34 4.74
CA SER A 106 -15.98 -11.41 5.87
C SER A 106 -14.85 -11.67 6.89
N ARG A 107 -14.37 -12.92 7.02
CA ARG A 107 -13.36 -13.33 8.01
C ARG A 107 -12.00 -13.66 7.42
N VAL A 108 -11.97 -14.21 6.20
CA VAL A 108 -10.71 -14.71 5.59
C VAL A 108 -9.58 -13.67 5.66
N PRO A 109 -9.78 -12.38 5.30
CA PRO A 109 -8.68 -11.42 5.35
C PRO A 109 -8.14 -11.11 6.75
N ASP A 110 -8.89 -11.40 7.82
CA ASP A 110 -8.39 -11.19 9.18
C ASP A 110 -7.29 -12.20 9.54
N THR A 111 -7.26 -13.35 8.86
CA THR A 111 -6.23 -14.39 9.03
C THR A 111 -4.92 -14.07 8.29
N TRP A 112 -4.93 -13.07 7.39
CA TRP A 112 -3.78 -12.74 6.55
C TRP A 112 -2.75 -11.88 7.27
N PHE A 113 -3.18 -11.08 8.25
CA PHE A 113 -2.33 -10.10 8.89
C PHE A 113 -1.32 -10.78 9.82
N ASN A 114 -0.03 -10.57 9.56
CA ASN A 114 1.06 -11.14 10.37
C ASN A 114 2.06 -10.09 10.91
N GLY A 115 1.70 -8.81 10.87
CA GLY A 115 2.57 -7.70 11.29
C GLY A 115 3.56 -7.22 10.23
N VAL A 116 3.99 -8.10 9.32
CA VAL A 116 4.86 -7.78 8.18
C VAL A 116 4.02 -7.41 6.96
N HIS A 117 3.02 -8.24 6.66
CA HIS A 117 2.11 -8.12 5.53
C HIS A 117 0.67 -7.99 6.01
N VAL A 118 -0.11 -7.18 5.30
CA VAL A 118 -1.57 -7.13 5.40
C VAL A 118 -2.21 -8.12 4.44
N VAL A 119 -1.59 -8.30 3.27
CA VAL A 119 -2.00 -9.27 2.26
C VAL A 119 -0.87 -10.30 2.06
N PRO A 120 -1.13 -11.62 2.09
CA PRO A 120 -0.09 -12.62 1.93
C PRO A 120 0.47 -12.64 0.51
N ASN A 121 1.60 -13.32 0.32
CA ASN A 121 2.22 -13.53 -0.99
C ASN A 121 2.68 -15.00 -1.12
N PRO A 122 2.10 -15.81 -2.03
CA PRO A 122 0.93 -15.51 -2.88
C PRO A 122 -0.39 -15.50 -2.11
N VAL A 123 -1.48 -15.04 -2.74
CA VAL A 123 -2.84 -15.13 -2.19
C VAL A 123 -3.91 -15.43 -3.25
N ASP A 124 -4.57 -16.56 -3.14
CA ASP A 124 -5.53 -17.02 -4.15
C ASP A 124 -6.92 -16.38 -4.05
N SER A 125 -7.24 -15.78 -2.90
CA SER A 125 -8.58 -15.26 -2.55
C SER A 125 -8.67 -13.74 -2.57
N LEU A 126 -7.66 -13.05 -3.12
CA LEU A 126 -7.63 -11.60 -3.11
C LEU A 126 -8.77 -11.01 -3.96
N GLY A 127 -9.01 -11.55 -5.15
CA GLY A 127 -10.13 -11.13 -5.99
C GLY A 127 -11.48 -11.19 -5.27
N ASN A 128 -11.77 -12.32 -4.61
CA ASN A 128 -13.00 -12.48 -3.86
C ASN A 128 -13.13 -11.51 -2.67
N ALA A 129 -12.03 -11.23 -1.96
CA ALA A 129 -12.05 -10.29 -0.84
C ALA A 129 -12.31 -8.84 -1.29
N LEU A 130 -11.81 -8.46 -2.47
CA LEU A 130 -12.08 -7.16 -3.08
C LEU A 130 -13.54 -7.05 -3.56
N ASP A 131 -14.10 -8.11 -4.16
CA ASP A 131 -15.51 -8.14 -4.58
C ASP A 131 -16.43 -8.02 -3.36
N TYR A 132 -16.10 -8.72 -2.29
CA TYR A 132 -16.80 -8.60 -1.01
C TYR A 132 -16.84 -7.14 -0.52
N LEU A 133 -15.72 -6.40 -0.54
CA LEU A 133 -15.74 -4.98 -0.15
C LEU A 133 -16.57 -4.10 -1.09
N ALA A 134 -16.56 -4.43 -2.39
CA ALA A 134 -17.31 -3.70 -3.40
C ALA A 134 -18.84 -3.91 -3.28
N SER A 135 -19.32 -5.07 -2.80
CA SER A 135 -20.75 -5.42 -2.87
C SER A 135 -21.42 -5.78 -1.55
N ALA A 136 -20.68 -6.05 -0.47
CA ALA A 136 -21.26 -6.50 0.81
C ALA A 136 -22.31 -5.51 1.34
N THR A 137 -23.34 -6.01 2.01
CA THR A 137 -24.44 -5.15 2.49
C THR A 137 -23.95 -4.22 3.59
N ILE A 138 -24.26 -2.93 3.50
CA ILE A 138 -23.94 -1.97 4.56
C ILE A 138 -25.01 -2.11 5.66
N THR A 139 -24.61 -2.55 6.84
CA THR A 139 -25.52 -2.76 7.98
C THR A 139 -25.55 -1.58 8.94
N LYS A 140 -24.47 -0.78 9.02
CA LYS A 140 -24.40 0.46 9.79
C LYS A 140 -23.46 1.48 9.14
N ALA A 141 -23.75 2.76 9.31
CA ALA A 141 -22.90 3.87 8.87
C ALA A 141 -22.74 4.91 9.99
N HIS A 142 -21.50 5.27 10.34
CA HIS A 142 -21.20 6.20 11.43
C HIS A 142 -20.27 7.32 10.97
N ALA A 143 -20.48 8.53 11.50
CA ALA A 143 -19.51 9.60 11.38
C ALA A 143 -18.26 9.29 12.22
N THR A 144 -17.11 9.83 11.84
CA THR A 144 -15.81 9.52 12.46
C THR A 144 -15.11 10.76 13.02
N PRO A 145 -15.69 11.47 14.02
CA PRO A 145 -15.18 12.75 14.50
C PRO A 145 -13.77 12.70 15.10
N ARG A 146 -13.29 11.50 15.47
CA ARG A 146 -11.99 11.28 16.13
C ARG A 146 -11.01 10.46 15.27
N ILE A 147 -11.35 10.14 14.03
CA ILE A 147 -10.53 9.27 13.17
C ILE A 147 -10.00 10.10 11.99
N GLY A 148 -8.96 10.89 12.25
CA GLY A 148 -8.30 11.74 11.27
C GLY A 148 -9.01 13.08 11.00
N THR A 149 -8.49 13.84 10.04
CA THR A 149 -8.91 15.23 9.80
C THR A 149 -9.84 15.41 8.60
N GLN A 150 -9.85 14.46 7.67
CA GLN A 150 -10.62 14.48 6.42
C GLN A 150 -11.95 13.72 6.55
N LEU A 151 -12.89 14.01 5.65
CA LEU A 151 -14.20 13.36 5.59
C LEU A 151 -14.05 11.87 5.26
N LYS A 152 -14.62 11.04 6.13
CA LYS A 152 -14.79 9.59 5.93
C LYS A 152 -16.00 9.11 6.72
N ILE A 153 -16.59 8.00 6.30
CA ILE A 153 -17.68 7.32 7.00
C ILE A 153 -17.16 5.96 7.47
N LEU A 154 -17.41 5.59 8.73
CA LEU A 154 -17.19 4.24 9.20
C LEU A 154 -18.41 3.38 8.84
N LEU A 155 -18.21 2.43 7.94
CA LEU A 155 -19.18 1.41 7.58
C LEU A 155 -18.98 0.17 8.45
N GLN A 156 -20.09 -0.49 8.76
CA GLN A 156 -20.11 -1.89 9.15
C GLN A 156 -20.80 -2.65 8.01
N LEU A 157 -20.07 -3.55 7.36
CA LEU A 157 -20.60 -4.44 6.34
C LEU A 157 -21.25 -5.66 7.02
N ASP A 158 -21.95 -6.50 6.26
CA ASP A 158 -22.37 -7.83 6.73
C ASP A 158 -21.17 -8.63 7.30
N GLY A 159 -21.42 -9.64 8.12
CA GLY A 159 -20.33 -10.33 8.83
C GLY A 159 -19.59 -9.45 9.87
N ASN A 160 -20.11 -8.26 10.19
CA ASN A 160 -19.53 -7.29 11.14
C ASN A 160 -18.16 -6.73 10.73
N VAL A 161 -17.84 -6.73 9.45
CA VAL A 161 -16.58 -6.15 8.94
C VAL A 161 -16.64 -4.63 9.00
N LYS A 162 -15.63 -4.02 9.62
CA LYS A 162 -15.48 -2.56 9.60
C LYS A 162 -14.73 -2.12 8.35
N ALA A 163 -15.18 -1.04 7.73
CA ALA A 163 -14.47 -0.40 6.63
C ALA A 163 -14.67 1.12 6.68
N LEU A 164 -13.72 1.88 6.14
CA LEU A 164 -13.86 3.31 5.91
C LEU A 164 -14.35 3.54 4.47
N PHE A 165 -15.40 4.33 4.32
CA PHE A 165 -15.80 4.86 3.02
C PHE A 165 -15.26 6.29 2.87
N LYS A 166 -14.41 6.50 1.86
CA LYS A 166 -13.91 7.81 1.46
C LYS A 166 -14.63 8.23 0.17
N PRO A 167 -15.50 9.27 0.20
CA PRO A 167 -16.30 9.66 -0.95
C PRO A 167 -15.47 10.41 -2.00
N LYS A 168 -15.94 10.43 -3.24
CA LYS A 168 -15.37 11.20 -4.33
C LYS A 168 -15.51 12.70 -4.12
N TRP A 169 -14.40 13.37 -3.85
CA TRP A 169 -14.33 14.83 -3.76
C TRP A 169 -14.14 15.54 -5.10
N TYR A 170 -13.42 14.89 -6.02
CA TYR A 170 -12.94 15.49 -7.26
C TYR A 170 -13.24 14.57 -8.44
N SER A 171 -13.40 15.14 -9.63
CA SER A 171 -13.38 14.35 -10.86
C SER A 171 -11.98 13.79 -11.10
N THR A 172 -11.90 12.68 -11.85
CA THR A 172 -10.62 11.99 -12.13
C THR A 172 -9.59 12.89 -12.82
N ASN A 173 -10.04 13.85 -13.62
CA ASN A 173 -9.24 14.80 -14.38
C ASN A 173 -8.93 16.12 -13.64
N GLU A 174 -9.46 16.33 -12.44
CA GLU A 174 -9.18 17.53 -11.65
C GLU A 174 -7.68 17.59 -11.29
N VAL A 175 -7.05 18.76 -11.42
CA VAL A 175 -5.65 18.99 -11.03
C VAL A 175 -5.61 19.89 -9.80
N ILE A 176 -5.03 19.41 -8.71
CA ILE A 176 -4.95 20.17 -7.46
C ILE A 176 -3.64 20.97 -7.41
N GLN A 177 -3.77 22.30 -7.49
CA GLN A 177 -2.65 23.24 -7.44
C GLN A 177 -2.14 23.49 -6.01
N GLY A 178 -0.96 24.09 -5.88
CA GLY A 178 -0.35 24.46 -4.61
C GLY A 178 0.47 23.34 -3.96
N GLU A 179 0.73 23.46 -2.65
CA GLU A 179 1.62 22.55 -1.91
C GLU A 179 1.17 21.09 -2.04
N ILE A 180 2.13 20.15 -2.14
CA ILE A 180 1.88 18.72 -2.42
C ILE A 180 0.95 18.02 -1.42
N TYR A 181 0.76 18.57 -0.22
CA TYR A 181 -0.13 18.04 0.83
C TYR A 181 -1.53 18.69 0.85
N SER A 182 -1.80 19.65 -0.06
CA SER A 182 -3.06 20.40 -0.10
C SER A 182 -4.21 19.61 -0.72
N GLY A 183 -5.44 20.04 -0.49
CA GLY A 183 -6.65 19.39 -1.02
C GLY A 183 -7.22 18.32 -0.10
N LYS A 184 -8.38 17.78 -0.47
CA LYS A 184 -9.06 16.67 0.21
C LYS A 184 -8.51 15.32 -0.27
N ASP A 185 -8.82 14.25 0.45
CA ASP A 185 -8.45 12.89 0.04
C ASP A 185 -9.14 12.51 -1.28
N ARG A 186 -8.39 11.90 -2.21
CA ARG A 186 -8.89 11.24 -3.42
C ARG A 186 -9.12 9.76 -3.13
N HIS A 187 -10.35 9.32 -3.30
CA HIS A 187 -10.74 7.91 -3.16
C HIS A 187 -9.99 7.01 -4.14
N THR A 188 -9.77 7.46 -5.39
CA THR A 188 -8.97 6.73 -6.37
C THR A 188 -7.50 6.58 -5.98
N SER A 189 -6.96 7.51 -5.18
CA SER A 189 -5.59 7.41 -4.65
C SER A 189 -5.46 6.31 -3.60
N GLU A 190 -6.51 6.03 -2.82
CA GLU A 190 -6.51 4.86 -1.93
C GLU A 190 -6.50 3.55 -2.72
N ILE A 191 -7.31 3.47 -3.78
CA ILE A 191 -7.42 2.28 -4.64
C ILE A 191 -6.08 2.01 -5.35
N LEU A 192 -5.51 3.04 -5.99
CA LEU A 192 -4.22 2.90 -6.66
C LEU A 192 -3.08 2.68 -5.67
N GLY A 193 -3.12 3.28 -4.49
CA GLY A 193 -2.18 3.00 -3.40
C GLY A 193 -2.17 1.51 -3.06
N PHE A 194 -3.33 0.89 -2.92
CA PHE A 194 -3.43 -0.56 -2.69
C PHE A 194 -2.74 -1.38 -3.80
N TYR A 195 -3.10 -1.17 -5.07
CA TYR A 195 -2.53 -1.93 -6.18
C TYR A 195 -1.04 -1.66 -6.40
N ILE A 196 -0.56 -0.42 -6.23
CA ILE A 196 0.87 -0.07 -6.27
C ILE A 196 1.63 -0.82 -5.17
N GLY A 197 1.06 -0.91 -3.96
CA GLY A 197 1.64 -1.67 -2.85
C GLY A 197 1.78 -3.17 -3.15
N LEU A 198 0.84 -3.75 -3.90
CA LEU A 198 0.95 -5.12 -4.41
C LEU A 198 2.06 -5.26 -5.46
N LEU A 199 2.11 -4.34 -6.44
CA LEU A 199 3.12 -4.38 -7.50
C LEU A 199 4.54 -4.22 -6.96
N LEU A 200 4.74 -3.39 -5.94
CA LEU A 200 6.02 -3.23 -5.27
C LEU A 200 6.36 -4.37 -4.31
N GLY A 201 5.49 -5.38 -4.17
CA GLY A 201 5.69 -6.51 -3.26
C GLY A 201 5.66 -6.13 -1.79
N LEU A 202 5.25 -4.91 -1.45
CA LEU A 202 5.23 -4.41 -0.07
C LEU A 202 4.07 -5.06 0.69
N ARG A 203 2.87 -5.09 0.08
CA ARG A 203 1.65 -5.70 0.65
C ARG A 203 1.30 -5.24 2.08
N ARG A 204 1.62 -3.97 2.41
CA ARG A 204 1.42 -3.36 3.74
C ARG A 204 0.25 -2.37 3.79
N SER A 205 -0.50 -2.24 2.70
CA SER A 205 -1.73 -1.45 2.62
C SER A 205 -2.96 -2.32 2.93
N PRO A 206 -3.99 -1.77 3.58
CA PRO A 206 -5.28 -2.45 3.73
C PRO A 206 -5.90 -2.73 2.36
N LEU A 207 -6.83 -3.69 2.33
CA LEU A 207 -7.65 -3.92 1.15
C LEU A 207 -8.49 -2.67 0.83
N VAL A 208 -8.49 -2.29 -0.44
CA VAL A 208 -9.28 -1.15 -0.95
C VAL A 208 -10.00 -1.57 -2.21
N ALA A 209 -11.30 -1.28 -2.28
CA ALA A 209 -12.11 -1.45 -3.48
C ALA A 209 -12.90 -0.18 -3.78
N GLY A 210 -13.06 0.18 -5.05
CA GLY A 210 -14.05 1.16 -5.46
C GLY A 210 -15.47 0.65 -5.28
N ARG A 211 -16.38 1.55 -4.90
CA ARG A 211 -17.81 1.26 -4.77
C ARG A 211 -18.64 2.50 -5.08
N ILE A 212 -19.73 2.30 -5.80
CA ILE A 212 -20.82 3.27 -5.92
C ILE A 212 -21.90 2.88 -4.90
N VAL A 213 -22.25 3.80 -4.01
CA VAL A 213 -23.21 3.58 -2.93
C VAL A 213 -24.45 4.44 -3.15
N ASP A 214 -25.64 3.85 -3.07
CA ASP A 214 -26.89 4.61 -3.03
C ASP A 214 -27.08 5.23 -1.63
N LEU A 215 -26.82 6.53 -1.50
CA LEU A 215 -26.93 7.24 -0.22
C LEU A 215 -28.32 7.13 0.40
N SER A 216 -29.37 7.04 -0.41
CA SER A 216 -30.76 6.97 0.06
C SER A 216 -31.16 5.58 0.55
N LYS A 217 -30.62 4.52 -0.06
CA LYS A 217 -30.99 3.13 0.23
C LYS A 217 -29.99 2.40 1.13
N GLU A 218 -28.70 2.69 0.99
CA GLU A 218 -27.63 1.95 1.66
C GLU A 218 -27.02 2.69 2.85
N ILE A 219 -27.07 4.04 2.88
CA ILE A 219 -26.47 4.83 3.97
C ILE A 219 -27.51 5.42 4.91
N LEU A 220 -28.41 6.28 4.42
CA LEU A 220 -29.36 7.01 5.25
C LEU A 220 -30.23 6.13 6.17
N PRO A 221 -30.69 4.93 5.77
CA PRO A 221 -31.48 4.05 6.63
C PRO A 221 -30.71 3.46 7.82
N VAL A 222 -29.38 3.32 7.68
CA VAL A 222 -28.49 2.68 8.67
C VAL A 222 -27.49 3.65 9.30
N ALA A 223 -27.65 4.95 9.02
CA ALA A 223 -26.77 6.01 9.50
C ALA A 223 -27.05 6.37 10.97
N SER A 224 -25.98 6.60 11.74
CA SER A 224 -26.07 7.21 13.06
C SER A 224 -26.70 8.60 12.98
N THR A 225 -27.39 9.04 14.05
CA THR A 225 -27.99 10.38 14.12
C THR A 225 -27.00 11.49 13.78
N SER A 226 -25.76 11.39 14.29
CA SER A 226 -24.69 12.34 14.03
C SER A 226 -24.32 12.46 12.55
N LEU A 227 -24.32 11.35 11.81
CA LEU A 227 -24.04 11.33 10.38
C LEU A 227 -25.27 11.82 9.59
N LYS A 228 -26.46 11.29 9.91
CA LYS A 228 -27.73 11.60 9.25
C LYS A 228 -28.03 13.10 9.28
N ASN A 229 -27.73 13.78 10.39
CA ASN A 229 -27.94 15.23 10.53
C ASN A 229 -27.04 16.09 9.61
N THR A 230 -26.05 15.50 8.96
CA THR A 230 -25.16 16.20 8.01
C THR A 230 -25.63 16.12 6.56
N PHE A 231 -26.68 15.33 6.29
CA PHE A 231 -27.24 15.18 4.95
C PHE A 231 -28.17 16.34 4.59
N LEU A 232 -28.15 16.71 3.32
CA LEU A 232 -29.05 17.68 2.72
C LEU A 232 -29.30 17.34 1.25
N LYS A 233 -30.43 17.84 0.72
CA LYS A 233 -30.68 17.83 -0.72
C LYS A 233 -30.11 19.11 -1.34
N ASN A 234 -29.46 18.96 -2.49
CA ASN A 234 -29.03 20.06 -3.34
C ASN A 234 -29.54 19.80 -4.76
N GLY A 235 -30.65 20.44 -5.14
CA GLY A 235 -31.40 20.07 -6.35
C GLY A 235 -31.88 18.61 -6.27
N THR A 236 -31.53 17.81 -7.28
CA THR A 236 -31.81 16.37 -7.35
C THR A 236 -30.83 15.51 -6.56
N ASN A 237 -29.71 16.09 -6.10
CA ASN A 237 -28.61 15.35 -5.52
C ASN A 237 -28.74 15.26 -3.99
N ILE A 238 -28.33 14.12 -3.44
CA ILE A 238 -28.12 13.93 -2.00
C ILE A 238 -26.65 14.25 -1.70
N CYS A 239 -26.45 15.17 -0.77
CA CYS A 239 -25.13 15.61 -0.35
C CYS A 239 -24.97 15.47 1.16
N PHE A 240 -23.72 15.43 1.62
CA PHE A 240 -23.40 15.52 3.05
C PHE A 240 -22.03 16.17 3.24
N TYR A 241 -21.79 16.71 4.43
CA TYR A 241 -20.48 17.23 4.84
C TYR A 241 -19.81 16.38 5.93
N GLY A 242 -20.55 15.46 6.56
CA GLY A 242 -20.06 14.56 7.61
C GLY A 242 -19.53 15.27 8.86
N VAL A 243 -18.79 14.53 9.69
CA VAL A 243 -18.21 15.04 10.94
C VAL A 243 -16.73 14.66 11.03
N CYS A 244 -15.86 15.66 10.90
CA CYS A 244 -14.42 15.57 10.97
C CYS A 244 -13.81 16.96 11.25
N TYR A 245 -12.50 17.05 11.47
CA TYR A 245 -11.83 18.31 11.78
C TYR A 245 -12.00 19.39 10.68
N TYR A 246 -11.93 19.01 9.40
CA TYR A 246 -12.10 19.92 8.25
C TYR A 246 -13.48 19.83 7.58
N CYS A 247 -14.47 19.28 8.27
CA CYS A 247 -15.82 19.10 7.74
C CYS A 247 -16.69 20.31 8.09
N HIS A 248 -17.18 21.00 7.06
CA HIS A 248 -18.05 22.16 7.22
C HIS A 248 -19.24 22.05 6.27
N ARG A 249 -20.39 22.61 6.66
CA ARG A 249 -21.62 22.61 5.83
C ARG A 249 -21.42 23.21 4.43
N LYS A 250 -20.43 24.09 4.26
CA LYS A 250 -20.05 24.69 2.96
C LYS A 250 -19.25 23.76 2.06
N ASP A 251 -18.60 22.73 2.62
CA ASP A 251 -17.74 21.77 1.91
C ASP A 251 -18.53 20.47 1.71
N LEU A 252 -19.50 20.51 0.79
CA LEU A 252 -20.38 19.37 0.51
C LEU A 252 -19.73 18.39 -0.45
N VAL A 253 -19.93 17.10 -0.21
CA VAL A 253 -19.77 16.07 -1.23
C VAL A 253 -21.16 15.59 -1.66
N CYS A 254 -21.41 15.56 -2.97
CA CYS A 254 -22.73 15.29 -3.55
C CYS A 254 -22.65 14.06 -4.47
N GLY A 255 -23.67 13.20 -4.38
CA GLY A 255 -23.85 12.12 -5.34
C GLY A 255 -24.42 12.64 -6.67
N ASP A 256 -24.39 11.79 -7.68
CA ASP A 256 -25.22 11.94 -8.88
C ASP A 256 -26.61 11.36 -8.56
N GLY A 257 -27.59 12.22 -8.31
CA GLY A 257 -28.80 11.84 -7.62
C GLY A 257 -28.49 11.29 -6.22
N SER A 258 -28.72 9.99 -6.00
CA SER A 258 -28.34 9.29 -4.76
C SER A 258 -27.04 8.50 -4.87
N GLN A 259 -26.46 8.36 -6.06
CA GLN A 259 -25.30 7.50 -6.30
C GLN A 259 -24.01 8.24 -5.94
N MET A 260 -23.27 7.71 -4.98
CA MET A 260 -22.00 8.27 -4.51
C MET A 260 -20.86 7.30 -4.78
N GLU A 261 -19.97 7.68 -5.67
CA GLU A 261 -18.71 6.98 -5.91
C GLU A 261 -17.74 7.21 -4.73
N GLY A 262 -16.99 6.18 -4.34
CA GLY A 262 -15.97 6.28 -3.31
C GLY A 262 -15.11 5.02 -3.20
N ALA A 263 -14.20 5.03 -2.23
CA ALA A 263 -13.33 3.90 -1.91
C ALA A 263 -13.70 3.31 -0.56
N VAL A 264 -13.83 1.99 -0.49
CA VAL A 264 -14.04 1.21 0.73
C VAL A 264 -12.70 0.63 1.15
N VAL A 265 -12.16 1.14 2.26
CA VAL A 265 -10.88 0.72 2.86
C VAL A 265 -11.18 -0.20 4.03
N ARG A 266 -10.81 -1.48 3.94
CA ARG A 266 -11.06 -2.45 5.01
C ARG A 266 -10.29 -2.05 6.27
N TRP A 267 -10.96 -2.09 7.43
CA TRP A 267 -10.30 -1.90 8.72
C TRP A 267 -9.36 -3.07 9.00
N LEU A 268 -8.21 -2.80 9.63
CA LEU A 268 -7.32 -3.88 10.08
C LEU A 268 -8.03 -4.75 11.14
N PRO A 269 -7.60 -6.01 11.36
CA PRO A 269 -8.26 -6.87 12.35
C PRO A 269 -8.32 -6.19 13.72
N ALA A 270 -9.44 -6.35 14.44
CA ALA A 270 -9.69 -5.63 15.69
C ALA A 270 -8.67 -5.96 16.80
N SER A 271 -7.96 -7.09 16.69
CA SER A 271 -6.87 -7.49 17.58
C SER A 271 -5.59 -6.66 17.38
N VAL A 272 -5.43 -6.00 16.23
CA VAL A 272 -4.22 -5.26 15.88
C VAL A 272 -4.21 -3.91 16.58
N LYS A 273 -3.25 -3.72 17.51
CA LYS A 273 -2.97 -2.42 18.12
C LYS A 273 -1.98 -1.63 17.26
N ILE A 274 -2.38 -0.43 16.85
CA ILE A 274 -1.56 0.45 16.01
C ILE A 274 -0.69 1.35 16.87
N GLY A 275 0.62 1.21 16.71
CA GLY A 275 1.63 2.12 17.20
C GLY A 275 1.93 3.16 16.12
N LYS A 276 2.37 4.34 16.55
CA LYS A 276 2.72 5.42 15.62
C LYS A 276 3.91 6.23 16.10
N PHE A 277 4.71 6.72 15.17
CA PHE A 277 5.73 7.74 15.43
C PHE A 277 5.77 8.76 14.28
N ARG A 278 6.30 9.95 14.56
CA ARG A 278 6.44 11.00 13.54
C ARG A 278 7.49 10.60 12.51
N SER A 279 7.18 10.72 11.22
CA SER A 279 8.16 10.52 10.15
C SER A 279 9.33 11.50 10.32
N PRO A 280 10.59 11.03 10.31
CA PRO A 280 11.76 11.92 10.33
C PRO A 280 11.82 12.89 9.15
N TRP A 281 11.25 12.48 8.01
CA TRP A 281 11.13 13.28 6.79
C TRP A 281 9.79 14.00 6.67
N ALA A 282 9.03 14.13 7.77
CA ALA A 282 7.81 14.91 7.75
C ALA A 282 8.09 16.38 7.39
N ARG A 283 7.21 16.96 6.59
CA ARG A 283 7.23 18.38 6.26
C ARG A 283 6.86 19.24 7.48
N THR A 284 7.20 20.52 7.40
CA THR A 284 6.81 21.54 8.41
C THR A 284 5.40 22.07 8.22
N TYR A 285 4.78 21.81 7.06
CA TYR A 285 3.48 22.37 6.65
C TYR A 285 3.46 23.90 6.63
N SER A 286 4.63 24.53 6.43
CA SER A 286 4.78 25.97 6.41
C SER A 286 5.70 26.42 5.28
N LYS A 287 5.18 27.30 4.42
CA LYS A 287 5.94 27.92 3.33
C LYS A 287 7.15 28.74 3.84
N LYS A 288 7.12 29.16 5.11
CA LYS A 288 8.16 30.00 5.72
C LYS A 288 9.26 29.20 6.42
N LYS A 289 9.09 27.89 6.60
CA LYS A 289 9.98 27.07 7.42
C LYS A 289 10.34 25.79 6.69
N LYS A 290 11.63 25.60 6.41
CA LYS A 290 12.14 24.32 5.91
C LYS A 290 12.29 23.32 7.05
N ALA A 291 12.07 22.04 6.77
CA ALA A 291 12.37 20.95 7.69
C ALA A 291 13.88 20.74 7.81
N LYS A 292 14.32 20.07 8.88
CA LYS A 292 15.76 19.79 9.10
C LYS A 292 16.36 18.95 7.96
N TRP A 293 15.60 18.00 7.44
CA TRP A 293 16.03 17.14 6.33
C TRP A 293 16.18 17.88 5.00
N GLU A 294 15.51 19.03 4.83
CA GLU A 294 15.63 19.87 3.63
C GLU A 294 16.91 20.72 3.63
N THR A 295 17.43 21.05 4.81
CA THR A 295 18.59 21.95 4.95
C THR A 295 19.87 21.23 5.34
N ASN A 296 19.77 20.00 5.84
CA ASN A 296 20.91 19.25 6.33
C ASN A 296 21.24 18.06 5.41
N PRO A 297 22.34 18.10 4.64
CA PRO A 297 22.73 17.00 3.75
C PRO A 297 23.15 15.74 4.51
N ASN A 298 23.54 15.83 5.79
CA ASN A 298 23.93 14.67 6.61
C ASN A 298 22.78 14.13 7.47
N PHE A 299 21.53 14.58 7.24
CA PHE A 299 20.38 14.28 8.11
C PHE A 299 20.21 12.79 8.41
N CYS A 300 20.41 11.91 7.42
CA CYS A 300 20.23 10.49 7.61
C CYS A 300 21.29 9.81 8.51
N ASP A 301 22.49 10.40 8.68
CA ASP A 301 23.56 9.77 9.46
C ASP A 301 23.18 9.56 10.94
N TYR A 302 22.41 10.50 11.48
CA TYR A 302 21.83 10.35 12.81
C TYR A 302 20.88 9.13 12.90
N TYR A 303 20.04 8.93 11.89
CA TYR A 303 19.06 7.83 11.88
C TYR A 303 19.69 6.48 11.58
N LYS A 304 20.81 6.46 10.84
CA LYS A 304 21.62 5.25 10.66
C LYS A 304 22.32 4.82 11.96
N SER A 305 22.84 5.78 12.72
CA SER A 305 23.60 5.49 13.95
C SER A 305 22.70 5.24 15.17
N ASN A 306 21.46 5.74 15.18
CA ASN A 306 20.53 5.56 16.27
C ASN A 306 19.79 4.21 16.15
N SER A 307 20.11 3.26 17.03
CA SER A 307 19.51 1.91 17.04
C SER A 307 17.99 1.87 17.16
N THR A 308 17.38 2.88 17.79
CA THR A 308 15.91 3.00 17.91
C THR A 308 15.26 3.24 16.55
N TYR A 309 15.92 3.98 15.66
CA TYR A 309 15.39 4.35 14.34
C TYR A 309 15.95 3.53 13.19
N SER A 310 17.19 3.03 13.30
CA SER A 310 17.87 2.33 12.22
C SER A 310 17.10 1.09 11.74
N LYS A 311 16.40 0.40 12.64
CA LYS A 311 15.53 -0.74 12.30
C LYS A 311 14.37 -0.37 11.36
N TRP A 312 13.86 0.85 11.47
CA TRP A 312 12.74 1.36 10.66
C TRP A 312 13.20 1.98 9.34
N LEU A 313 14.50 2.26 9.20
CA LEU A 313 15.00 3.03 8.08
C LEU A 313 14.74 2.38 6.72
N PRO A 314 14.90 1.05 6.54
CA PRO A 314 14.50 0.41 5.29
C PRO A 314 13.00 0.53 5.00
N ASP A 315 12.14 0.48 6.02
CA ASP A 315 10.69 0.67 5.85
C ASP A 315 10.32 2.11 5.47
N ILE A 316 11.00 3.09 6.05
CA ILE A 316 10.82 4.50 5.69
C ILE A 316 11.22 4.73 4.23
N VAL A 317 12.29 4.06 3.75
CA VAL A 317 12.69 4.15 2.34
C VAL A 317 11.68 3.45 1.43
N ASP A 318 11.19 2.25 1.78
CA ASP A 318 10.13 1.57 1.02
C ASP A 318 8.87 2.46 0.92
N ALA A 319 8.45 3.07 2.03
CA ALA A 319 7.32 4.00 2.07
C ALA A 319 7.56 5.25 1.22
N ALA A 320 8.77 5.81 1.22
CA ALA A 320 9.13 6.96 0.40
C ALA A 320 9.09 6.66 -1.10
N ILE A 321 9.56 5.47 -1.51
CA ILE A 321 9.46 5.02 -2.90
C ILE A 321 7.99 4.85 -3.30
N PHE A 322 7.21 4.17 -2.46
CA PHE A 322 5.77 3.99 -2.66
C PHE A 322 5.05 5.34 -2.82
N ASP A 323 5.28 6.26 -1.89
CA ASP A 323 4.67 7.59 -1.88
C ASP A 323 5.11 8.43 -3.08
N PHE A 324 6.38 8.34 -3.50
CA PHE A 324 6.86 9.05 -4.68
C PHE A 324 6.16 8.55 -5.95
N ILE A 325 6.03 7.24 -6.13
CA ILE A 325 5.33 6.65 -7.27
C ILE A 325 3.86 7.10 -7.28
N LEU A 326 3.17 7.04 -6.14
CA LEU A 326 1.78 7.48 -6.02
C LEU A 326 1.61 9.02 -6.13
N GLY A 327 2.66 9.78 -5.82
CA GLY A 327 2.63 11.24 -5.72
C GLY A 327 2.05 11.74 -4.38
N ASN A 328 2.22 10.98 -3.30
CA ASN A 328 1.76 11.32 -1.96
C ASN A 328 2.84 12.08 -1.17
N GLY A 329 2.67 13.38 -0.98
CA GLY A 329 3.61 14.20 -0.21
C GLY A 329 3.25 14.40 1.26
N ASP A 330 2.26 13.68 1.80
CA ASP A 330 1.66 13.94 3.12
C ASP A 330 1.91 12.83 4.15
N ARG A 331 2.88 11.91 3.92
CA ARG A 331 3.21 10.86 4.92
C ARG A 331 4.02 11.40 6.08
N HIS A 332 3.30 11.86 7.08
CA HIS A 332 3.88 12.59 8.19
C HIS A 332 3.97 11.80 9.49
N ASP A 333 3.13 10.77 9.63
CA ASP A 333 3.23 9.77 10.67
C ASP A 333 3.53 8.40 10.02
N MET A 334 4.11 7.50 10.82
CA MET A 334 4.44 6.12 10.43
C MET A 334 3.75 5.19 11.41
N GLU A 335 2.87 4.34 10.91
CA GLU A 335 2.12 3.36 11.70
C GLU A 335 2.69 1.95 11.59
N PHE A 336 2.59 1.18 12.66
CA PHE A 336 3.02 -0.22 12.70
C PHE A 336 2.16 -0.99 13.71
N ALA A 337 2.17 -2.33 13.65
CA ALA A 337 1.47 -3.15 14.64
C ALA A 337 2.34 -3.40 15.87
N MET A 338 1.92 -2.91 17.05
CA MET A 338 2.76 -2.89 18.27
C MET A 338 3.09 -4.28 18.80
N ASP A 339 2.13 -5.19 18.73
CA ASP A 339 2.21 -6.51 19.37
C ASP A 339 2.90 -7.55 18.46
N TYR A 340 3.56 -7.11 17.38
CA TYR A 340 4.25 -7.95 16.40
C TYR A 340 5.76 -7.64 16.40
N PRO A 341 6.63 -8.59 16.80
CA PRO A 341 8.07 -8.34 16.91
C PRO A 341 8.72 -7.86 15.61
N ASP A 342 8.33 -8.47 14.48
CA ASP A 342 8.89 -8.19 13.15
C ASP A 342 8.05 -7.17 12.36
N ALA A 343 7.21 -6.40 13.06
CA ALA A 343 6.30 -5.45 12.43
C ALA A 343 7.02 -4.52 11.46
N LYS A 344 6.44 -4.36 10.27
CA LYS A 344 6.87 -3.36 9.29
C LYS A 344 5.97 -2.14 9.36
N ILE A 345 6.45 -1.02 8.83
CA ILE A 345 5.60 0.17 8.65
C ILE A 345 4.45 -0.16 7.69
N LEU A 346 3.23 0.14 8.13
CA LEU A 346 1.99 0.01 7.37
C LEU A 346 1.81 1.22 6.43
N LEU A 347 1.25 0.98 5.26
CA LEU A 347 1.00 2.00 4.25
C LEU A 347 -0.47 2.42 4.30
N LEU A 348 -0.82 3.10 5.40
CA LEU A 348 -2.17 3.60 5.68
C LEU A 348 -2.38 5.01 5.11
N ASP A 349 -3.65 5.38 4.91
CA ASP A 349 -4.12 6.71 4.49
C ASP A 349 -3.38 7.28 3.26
N ASN A 350 -3.65 6.70 2.09
CA ASN A 350 -2.96 7.03 0.83
C ASN A 350 -3.77 8.01 -0.04
N GLY A 351 -4.82 8.63 0.50
CA GLY A 351 -5.74 9.52 -0.22
C GLY A 351 -5.13 10.82 -0.75
N LYS A 352 -3.92 11.20 -0.34
CA LYS A 352 -3.28 12.47 -0.70
C LYS A 352 -2.43 12.41 -1.98
N GLY A 353 -2.42 11.27 -2.68
CA GLY A 353 -1.80 11.12 -4.00
C GLY A 353 -2.68 11.61 -5.16
N LEU A 354 -2.20 11.40 -6.39
CA LEU A 354 -2.90 11.72 -7.65
C LEU A 354 -3.38 13.17 -7.81
N ARG A 355 -2.72 14.12 -7.15
CA ARG A 355 -3.06 15.54 -7.23
C ARG A 355 -2.77 16.14 -8.61
N ASN A 356 -1.61 15.80 -9.16
CA ASN A 356 -1.12 16.17 -10.48
C ASN A 356 -0.14 15.08 -10.96
N ALA A 357 0.35 15.20 -12.19
CA ALA A 357 1.32 14.27 -12.78
C ALA A 357 2.78 14.73 -12.59
N GLU A 358 3.06 15.71 -11.72
CA GLU A 358 4.41 16.24 -11.47
C GLU A 358 5.23 15.31 -10.56
N ASP A 359 6.55 15.39 -10.65
CA ASP A 359 7.47 14.56 -9.87
C ASP A 359 8.10 15.35 -8.72
N HIS A 360 7.56 15.15 -7.52
CA HIS A 360 8.07 15.79 -6.30
C HIS A 360 9.24 14.98 -5.73
N LEU A 361 10.44 15.25 -6.27
CA LEU A 361 11.67 14.51 -5.94
C LEU A 361 12.04 14.51 -4.45
N ASP A 362 11.59 15.51 -3.70
CA ASP A 362 11.85 15.61 -2.27
C ASP A 362 11.15 14.50 -1.45
N ILE A 363 10.11 13.85 -2.00
CA ILE A 363 9.53 12.64 -1.41
C ILE A 363 10.58 11.51 -1.34
N LEU A 364 11.52 11.44 -2.29
CA LEU A 364 12.60 10.45 -2.29
C LEU A 364 13.77 10.80 -1.35
N ALA A 365 13.68 11.86 -0.55
CA ALA A 365 14.75 12.25 0.38
C ALA A 365 15.26 11.12 1.28
N PRO A 366 14.41 10.25 1.87
CA PRO A 366 14.90 9.09 2.59
C PRO A 366 15.81 8.18 1.75
N LEU A 367 15.44 7.91 0.49
CA LEU A 367 16.24 7.05 -0.39
C LEU A 367 17.59 7.69 -0.72
N PHE A 368 17.62 8.94 -1.20
CA PHE A 368 18.88 9.53 -1.67
C PHE A 368 19.78 10.02 -0.53
N GLN A 369 19.23 10.41 0.63
CA GLN A 369 20.06 10.79 1.77
C GLN A 369 20.63 9.58 2.51
N CYS A 370 19.87 8.49 2.57
CA CYS A 370 20.30 7.30 3.29
C CYS A 370 21.04 6.30 2.41
N CYS A 371 20.69 6.20 1.14
CA CYS A 371 21.14 5.12 0.26
C CYS A 371 21.04 3.74 0.91
N ILE A 372 19.96 3.47 1.63
CA ILE A 372 19.67 2.14 2.18
C ILE A 372 18.45 1.62 1.44
N LEU A 373 18.51 0.38 0.96
CA LEU A 373 17.39 -0.23 0.24
C LEU A 373 17.41 -1.74 0.45
N ARG A 374 16.23 -2.34 0.62
CA ARG A 374 16.09 -3.79 0.61
C ARG A 374 16.41 -4.35 -0.76
N ASN A 375 17.13 -5.46 -0.80
CA ASN A 375 17.40 -6.14 -2.06
C ASN A 375 16.10 -6.60 -2.75
N SER A 376 15.09 -7.02 -1.99
CA SER A 376 13.75 -7.37 -2.51
C SER A 376 13.10 -6.19 -3.24
N THR A 377 13.04 -5.02 -2.60
CA THR A 377 12.51 -3.78 -3.20
C THR A 377 13.29 -3.39 -4.46
N LYS A 378 14.63 -3.45 -4.42
CA LYS A 378 15.48 -3.17 -5.59
C LYS A 378 15.15 -4.10 -6.76
N GLN A 379 15.11 -5.41 -6.52
CA GLN A 379 14.81 -6.39 -7.56
C GLN A 379 13.41 -6.19 -8.14
N GLN A 380 12.42 -5.91 -7.27
CA GLN A 380 11.04 -5.68 -7.69
C GLN A 380 10.93 -4.46 -8.62
N ILE A 381 11.55 -3.34 -8.25
CA ILE A 381 11.52 -2.10 -9.07
C ILE A 381 12.23 -2.32 -10.41
N GLN A 382 13.37 -3.01 -10.41
CA GLN A 382 14.14 -3.27 -11.63
C GLN A 382 13.37 -4.10 -12.67
N MET A 383 12.39 -4.93 -12.24
CA MET A 383 11.54 -5.68 -13.17
C MET A 383 10.58 -4.79 -13.98
N PHE A 384 10.29 -3.58 -13.52
CA PHE A 384 9.30 -2.69 -14.12
C PHE A 384 9.86 -1.69 -15.15
N GLN A 385 11.10 -1.89 -15.59
CA GLN A 385 11.67 -1.11 -16.69
C GLN A 385 10.82 -1.22 -17.98
N ARG A 386 10.97 -0.26 -18.89
CA ARG A 386 10.25 -0.18 -20.18
C ARG A 386 8.73 -0.06 -20.07
N ASN A 387 8.26 0.79 -19.16
CA ASN A 387 6.86 1.17 -19.03
C ASN A 387 5.93 -0.03 -18.81
N GLN A 388 6.40 -1.03 -18.06
CA GLN A 388 5.64 -2.23 -17.72
C GLN A 388 4.79 -2.02 -16.46
N PHE A 389 5.17 -1.05 -15.61
CA PHE A 389 4.47 -0.77 -14.36
C PHE A 389 3.04 -0.32 -14.61
N SER A 390 2.86 0.74 -15.41
CA SER A 390 1.53 1.28 -15.70
C SER A 390 0.63 0.27 -16.40
N LYS A 391 1.18 -0.51 -17.34
CA LYS A 391 0.44 -1.56 -18.07
C LYS A 391 -0.11 -2.62 -17.14
N LEU A 392 0.74 -3.15 -16.25
CA LEU A 392 0.31 -4.15 -15.29
C LEU A 392 -0.63 -3.56 -14.25
N LEU A 393 -0.41 -2.31 -13.81
CA LEU A 393 -1.30 -1.62 -12.90
C LEU A 393 -2.71 -1.45 -13.50
N MET A 394 -2.80 -1.04 -14.77
CA MET A 394 -4.08 -0.97 -15.50
C MET A 394 -4.72 -2.36 -15.62
N GLU A 395 -3.94 -3.40 -15.93
CA GLU A 395 -4.44 -4.77 -16.03
C GLU A 395 -5.06 -5.26 -14.72
N ILE A 396 -4.33 -5.20 -13.60
CA ILE A 396 -4.80 -5.75 -12.33
C ILE A 396 -5.91 -4.92 -11.67
N SER A 397 -6.00 -3.63 -12.00
CA SER A 397 -7.03 -2.75 -11.45
C SER A 397 -8.26 -2.63 -12.36
N SER A 398 -8.23 -3.15 -13.58
CA SER A 398 -9.28 -2.99 -14.60
C SER A 398 -10.68 -3.43 -14.16
N ARG A 399 -10.76 -4.38 -13.23
CA ARG A 399 -12.01 -4.92 -12.69
C ARG A 399 -12.62 -4.10 -11.56
N ASP A 400 -11.89 -3.09 -11.04
CA ASP A 400 -12.42 -2.22 -10.00
C ASP A 400 -13.68 -1.50 -10.52
N SER A 401 -14.71 -1.37 -9.68
CA SER A 401 -16.04 -0.95 -10.12
C SER A 401 -16.15 0.51 -10.56
N ILE A 402 -15.14 1.34 -10.26
CA ILE A 402 -15.18 2.80 -10.50
C ILE A 402 -14.24 3.27 -11.62
N GLN A 403 -14.05 2.47 -12.67
CA GLN A 403 -13.23 2.89 -13.81
C GLN A 403 -13.78 4.17 -14.49
N PRO A 404 -12.90 5.05 -15.00
CA PRO A 404 -11.43 5.02 -14.91
C PRO A 404 -10.88 5.56 -13.57
N ILE A 405 -9.94 4.84 -12.95
CA ILE A 405 -9.35 5.22 -11.65
C ILE A 405 -8.31 6.35 -11.71
N ALA A 406 -7.69 6.58 -12.87
CA ALA A 406 -6.74 7.68 -13.08
C ALA A 406 -6.67 8.05 -14.58
N THR A 407 -6.10 9.23 -14.87
CA THR A 407 -5.88 9.67 -16.25
C THR A 407 -4.67 8.96 -16.88
N GLN A 408 -4.60 8.93 -18.22
CA GLN A 408 -3.44 8.39 -18.93
C GLN A 408 -2.14 9.14 -18.55
N GLU A 409 -2.23 10.45 -18.27
CA GLU A 409 -1.10 11.26 -17.83
C GLU A 409 -0.53 10.76 -16.49
N GLN A 410 -1.39 10.38 -15.55
CA GLN A 410 -0.97 9.76 -14.27
C GLN A 410 -0.30 8.41 -14.49
N PHE A 411 -0.86 7.56 -15.35
CA PHE A 411 -0.23 6.28 -15.69
C PHE A 411 1.16 6.45 -16.32
N ASN A 412 1.32 7.44 -17.20
CA ASN A 412 2.63 7.80 -17.76
C ASN A 412 3.60 8.32 -16.67
N ALA A 413 3.09 9.08 -15.69
CA ALA A 413 3.88 9.55 -14.56
C ALA A 413 4.39 8.39 -13.69
N PHE A 414 3.60 7.34 -13.46
CA PHE A 414 4.06 6.18 -12.68
C PHE A 414 5.28 5.49 -13.30
N ASP A 415 5.27 5.26 -14.61
CA ASP A 415 6.44 4.67 -15.30
C ASP A 415 7.67 5.60 -15.24
N ARG A 416 7.46 6.91 -15.42
CA ARG A 416 8.53 7.90 -15.29
C ARG A 416 9.11 7.92 -13.88
N ARG A 417 8.27 7.86 -12.85
CA ARG A 417 8.68 7.80 -11.43
C ARG A 417 9.44 6.52 -11.12
N ILE A 418 9.04 5.37 -11.65
CA ILE A 418 9.82 4.12 -11.56
C ILE A 418 11.24 4.31 -12.14
N ALA A 419 11.35 4.92 -13.32
CA ALA A 419 12.64 5.19 -13.94
C ALA A 419 13.52 6.13 -13.09
N ILE A 420 12.92 7.17 -12.49
CA ILE A 420 13.60 8.08 -11.56
C ILE A 420 14.12 7.32 -10.34
N VAL A 421 13.30 6.45 -9.72
CA VAL A 421 13.72 5.65 -8.57
C VAL A 421 14.93 4.77 -8.91
N ILE A 422 14.93 4.11 -10.08
CA ILE A 422 16.07 3.30 -10.55
C ILE A 422 17.34 4.16 -10.68
N LYS A 423 17.23 5.39 -11.19
CA LYS A 423 18.38 6.30 -11.31
C LYS A 423 18.92 6.72 -9.96
N VAL A 424 18.05 7.02 -8.99
CA VAL A 424 18.47 7.33 -7.61
C VAL A 424 19.17 6.13 -6.97
N ILE A 425 18.68 4.91 -7.19
CA ILE A 425 19.33 3.67 -6.74
C ILE A 425 20.74 3.55 -7.35
N ASN A 426 20.89 3.80 -8.65
CA ASN A 426 22.20 3.74 -9.32
C ASN A 426 23.16 4.84 -8.84
N LEU A 427 22.65 6.05 -8.58
CA LEU A 427 23.43 7.15 -8.00
C LEU A 427 23.99 6.76 -6.63
N CYS A 428 23.17 6.11 -5.79
CA CYS A 428 23.59 5.57 -4.51
C CYS A 428 24.68 4.48 -4.63
N HIS A 429 24.68 3.64 -5.67
CA HIS A 429 25.75 2.67 -5.91
C HIS A 429 27.06 3.34 -6.34
N ASN A 430 27.00 4.36 -7.21
CA ASN A 430 28.19 4.99 -7.79
C ASN A 430 29.03 5.77 -6.76
N ILE A 431 28.41 6.26 -5.68
CA ILE A 431 29.11 6.92 -4.56
C ILE A 431 29.99 5.95 -3.75
N LEU A 432 29.83 4.63 -3.95
CA LEU A 432 30.64 3.62 -3.25
C LEU A 432 31.87 3.16 -4.00
N ILE A 433 31.93 3.46 -5.30
CA ILE A 433 33.03 3.03 -6.17
C ILE A 433 34.13 4.11 -6.21
N VAL A 434 33.78 5.36 -5.87
CA VAL A 434 34.67 6.53 -5.77
C VAL A 434 35.08 6.75 -4.33
#